data_AF-A0A7L8D2I8-F1
#
_entry.id   AF-A0A7L8D2I8-F1
#
_cell.length_a   1.000
_cell.length_b   1.000
_cell.length_c   1.000
_cell.angle_alpha   90.00
_cell.angle_beta   90.00
_cell.angle_gamma   90.00
#
_symmetry.space_group_name_H-M   'P 1'
#
loop_
_entity.id
_entity.type
_entity.pdbx_description
1 polymer ?
#
loop_
_entity_poly.entity_id
_entity_poly.type
_entity_poly.pdbx_seq_one_letter_code
_entity_poly.pdbx_strand_id
1 'polypeptide(L)'
;MKRRYGVVDASVPMLGGVYPTFGKPPFADVNRHNPLYGTRVMFVPENEIVHAASLGLLPEWNRYWSHVVPHGQKPGSPASLASSALRRLSRALLLSERARKTTLGPPETEVGDELLELVTLAFVHLMGAFDALAQVTAAVTGVKLRGQAIGWNKPPFLNSIAGLAPELAELFADGTISDRSLDAISRVRNTIHKQMPDPAQAGTTRDDGGNDDVLLIFERGAHDELLDALDAAGWSKFVFEPSRHPESLREARRVEIGGVIRTEDFLFMRPSNLFACGLRDSVSLLNAIMSLTPVERLGKPTELLDPANSFYPLSLQRYAVDKLRLTHLANHLEPLPDIEGT
;
A
#
# COMPACT_ATOMS: atom_id res chain seq x y z
N MET A 1 46.19 -10.60 17.67
CA MET A 1 45.06 -11.56 17.74
C MET A 1 44.13 -11.28 16.55
N LYS A 2 44.27 -12.02 15.44
CA LYS A 2 43.44 -11.86 14.23
C LYS A 2 42.28 -12.85 14.29
N ARG A 3 41.03 -12.39 14.32
CA ARG A 3 39.84 -13.25 14.24
C ARG A 3 39.60 -13.63 12.78
N ARG A 4 39.67 -14.93 12.48
CA ARG A 4 39.19 -15.51 11.21
C ARG A 4 37.67 -15.65 11.31
N TYR A 5 36.94 -15.12 10.34
CA TYR A 5 35.54 -15.45 10.13
C TYR A 5 35.48 -16.80 9.41
N GLY A 6 34.78 -17.76 10.02
CA GLY A 6 34.55 -19.08 9.45
C GLY A 6 33.55 -19.03 8.30
N VAL A 7 33.83 -19.76 7.23
CA VAL A 7 32.90 -20.07 6.15
C VAL A 7 31.82 -20.98 6.73
N VAL A 8 30.56 -20.54 6.66
CA VAL A 8 29.40 -21.35 7.07
C VAL A 8 29.01 -22.22 5.87
N ASP A 9 29.01 -23.53 6.09
CA ASP A 9 28.59 -24.55 5.13
C ASP A 9 27.07 -24.48 4.91
N ALA A 10 26.65 -24.29 3.67
CA ALA A 10 25.28 -23.94 3.29
C ALA A 10 24.49 -25.15 2.76
N SER A 11 24.53 -26.28 3.47
CA SER A 11 23.72 -27.45 3.17
C SER A 11 22.47 -27.49 4.05
N VAL A 12 21.45 -26.71 3.70
CA VAL A 12 20.09 -26.87 4.24
C VAL A 12 19.21 -27.50 3.16
N PRO A 13 18.47 -28.59 3.44
CA PRO A 13 17.61 -29.22 2.46
C PRO A 13 16.40 -28.32 2.18
N MET A 14 16.29 -27.88 0.93
CA MET A 14 15.14 -27.14 0.40
C MET A 14 13.92 -28.07 0.38
N LEU A 15 12.89 -27.75 1.18
CA LEU A 15 11.58 -28.40 1.10
C LEU A 15 10.92 -28.07 -0.25
N GLY A 16 10.48 -29.11 -0.96
CA GLY A 16 10.07 -29.10 -2.36
C GLY A 16 8.74 -28.40 -2.63
N GLY A 17 8.77 -27.07 -2.74
CA GLY A 17 7.77 -26.30 -3.47
C GLY A 17 8.12 -26.23 -4.96
N VAL A 18 7.16 -26.52 -5.83
CA VAL A 18 7.30 -26.37 -7.28
C VAL A 18 7.44 -24.87 -7.60
N TYR A 19 8.68 -24.37 -7.65
CA TYR A 19 8.95 -23.04 -8.18
C TYR A 19 8.76 -23.08 -9.71
N PRO A 20 8.05 -22.11 -10.32
CA PRO A 20 8.04 -21.98 -11.76
C PRO A 20 9.48 -21.92 -12.27
N THR A 21 9.76 -22.62 -13.37
CA THR A 21 11.07 -22.76 -14.01
C THR A 21 11.56 -21.43 -14.58
N PHE A 22 11.89 -20.48 -13.72
CA PHE A 22 12.72 -19.35 -14.08
C PHE A 22 14.16 -19.89 -14.24
N GLY A 23 14.70 -19.80 -15.46
CA GLY A 23 16.11 -20.04 -15.70
C GLY A 23 16.98 -19.26 -14.70
N LYS A 24 18.13 -19.84 -14.32
CA LYS A 24 19.13 -19.35 -13.34
C LYS A 24 18.73 -18.06 -12.60
N PRO A 25 18.54 -18.07 -11.26
CA PRO A 25 18.07 -16.91 -10.51
C PRO A 25 18.95 -15.70 -10.87
N PRO A 26 18.37 -14.63 -11.45
CA PRO A 26 19.17 -13.57 -12.01
C PRO A 26 19.95 -12.95 -10.86
N PHE A 27 21.23 -12.71 -11.09
CA PHE A 27 21.91 -11.68 -10.31
C PHE A 27 21.17 -10.36 -10.55
N ALA A 28 21.19 -9.43 -9.60
CA ALA A 28 20.66 -8.10 -9.86
C ALA A 28 21.42 -7.53 -11.07
N ASP A 29 20.71 -7.32 -12.19
CA ASP A 29 21.28 -6.76 -13.41
C ASP A 29 21.38 -5.25 -13.25
N VAL A 30 22.35 -4.85 -12.43
CA VAL A 30 22.63 -3.46 -12.05
C VAL A 30 24.02 -3.06 -12.56
N ASN A 31 24.27 -1.76 -12.68
CA ASN A 31 25.60 -1.23 -12.96
C ASN A 31 26.63 -1.74 -11.94
N ARG A 32 27.88 -2.00 -12.36
CA ARG A 32 29.01 -2.42 -11.49
C ARG A 32 29.29 -1.53 -10.28
N HIS A 33 28.84 -0.28 -10.32
CA HIS A 33 28.97 0.69 -9.22
C HIS A 33 27.77 0.69 -8.26
N ASN A 34 26.72 -0.06 -8.54
CA ASN A 34 25.55 -0.23 -7.68
C ASN A 34 25.89 -1.20 -6.53
N PRO A 35 25.50 -0.92 -5.27
CA PRO A 35 25.77 -1.80 -4.13
C PRO A 35 25.16 -3.21 -4.23
N LEU A 36 24.17 -3.41 -5.10
CA LEU A 36 23.56 -4.71 -5.37
C LEU A 36 24.27 -5.49 -6.49
N TYR A 37 25.32 -4.94 -7.10
CA TYR A 37 26.05 -5.61 -8.18
C TYR A 37 26.62 -6.94 -7.73
N GLY A 38 26.37 -7.99 -8.52
CA GLY A 38 26.80 -9.36 -8.19
C GLY A 38 26.05 -9.97 -7.01
N THR A 39 25.07 -9.28 -6.43
CA THR A 39 24.21 -9.83 -5.38
C THR A 39 23.14 -10.70 -6.05
N ARG A 40 23.01 -11.95 -5.58
CA ARG A 40 21.87 -12.79 -5.98
C ARG A 40 20.61 -12.17 -5.38
N VAL A 41 19.56 -12.02 -6.18
CA VAL A 41 18.39 -11.25 -5.74
C VAL A 41 17.70 -11.85 -4.49
N MET A 42 17.89 -13.15 -4.24
CA MET A 42 17.47 -13.80 -3.00
C MET A 42 18.13 -13.26 -1.70
N PHE A 43 19.32 -12.65 -1.80
CA PHE A 43 20.07 -12.08 -0.67
C PHE A 43 19.91 -10.57 -0.54
N VAL A 44 19.16 -9.93 -1.44
CA VAL A 44 18.86 -8.50 -1.32
C VAL A 44 17.99 -8.29 -0.06
N PRO A 45 18.36 -7.35 0.83
CA PRO A 45 17.59 -7.08 2.04
C PRO A 45 16.12 -6.77 1.75
N GLU A 46 15.22 -7.20 2.65
CA GLU A 46 13.77 -7.07 2.43
C GLU A 46 13.33 -5.61 2.23
N ASN A 47 13.93 -4.66 2.94
CA ASN A 47 13.65 -3.23 2.77
C ASN A 47 14.00 -2.71 1.37
N GLU A 48 15.08 -3.23 0.77
CA GLU A 48 15.50 -2.87 -0.59
C GLU A 48 14.56 -3.50 -1.63
N ILE A 49 14.12 -4.75 -1.41
CA ILE A 49 13.10 -5.40 -2.24
C ILE A 49 11.80 -4.62 -2.20
N VAL A 50 11.32 -4.23 -1.02
CA VAL A 50 10.07 -3.49 -0.90
C VAL A 50 10.18 -2.09 -1.53
N HIS A 51 11.33 -1.44 -1.41
CA HIS A 51 11.55 -0.16 -2.08
C HIS A 51 11.57 -0.30 -3.61
N ALA A 52 12.24 -1.33 -4.13
CA ALA A 52 12.22 -1.64 -5.56
C ALA A 52 10.80 -1.96 -6.06
N ALA A 53 10.01 -2.72 -5.29
CA ALA A 53 8.60 -2.99 -5.61
C ALA A 53 7.76 -1.71 -5.61
N SER A 54 8.01 -0.80 -4.66
CA SER A 54 7.30 0.50 -4.60
C SER A 54 7.51 1.30 -5.89
N LEU A 55 8.73 1.32 -6.42
CA LEU A 55 9.03 1.96 -7.71
C LEU A 55 8.37 1.22 -8.87
N GLY A 56 8.37 -0.11 -8.87
CA GLY A 56 7.70 -0.93 -9.88
C GLY A 56 6.18 -0.74 -9.92
N LEU A 57 5.58 -0.38 -8.78
CA LEU A 57 4.15 -0.05 -8.66
C LEU A 57 3.83 1.41 -8.99
N LEU A 58 4.83 2.27 -9.12
CA LEU A 58 4.67 3.70 -9.37
C LEU A 58 5.36 4.12 -10.69
N PRO A 59 4.85 3.72 -11.87
CA PRO A 59 5.47 4.07 -13.16
C PRO A 59 5.65 5.58 -13.37
N GLU A 60 4.75 6.41 -12.83
CA GLU A 60 4.84 7.87 -12.92
C GLU A 60 5.97 8.49 -12.09
N TRP A 61 6.58 7.70 -11.19
CA TRP A 61 7.59 8.18 -10.27
C TRP A 61 8.78 8.82 -10.99
N ASN A 62 9.25 8.26 -12.11
CA ASN A 62 10.43 8.79 -12.79
C ASN A 62 10.18 10.18 -13.37
N ARG A 63 9.05 10.37 -14.07
CA ARG A 63 8.67 11.70 -14.58
C ARG A 63 8.56 12.67 -13.40
N TYR A 64 7.80 12.29 -12.38
CA TYR A 64 7.57 13.11 -11.19
C TYR A 64 8.87 13.51 -10.48
N TRP A 65 9.76 12.54 -10.23
CA TRP A 65 11.01 12.71 -9.53
C TRP A 65 11.99 13.61 -10.28
N SER A 66 12.07 13.48 -11.62
CA SER A 66 12.96 14.27 -12.47
C SER A 66 12.74 15.78 -12.35
N HIS A 67 11.50 16.20 -12.06
CA HIS A 67 11.13 17.60 -11.89
C HIS A 67 11.27 18.11 -10.45
N VAL A 68 11.06 17.27 -9.45
CA VAL A 68 11.16 17.69 -8.04
C VAL A 68 12.58 17.65 -7.50
N VAL A 69 13.45 16.76 -8.00
CA VAL A 69 14.82 16.57 -7.48
C VAL A 69 15.71 17.84 -7.51
N PRO A 70 15.63 18.75 -8.51
CA PRO A 70 16.42 19.99 -8.53
C PRO A 70 16.14 20.93 -7.36
N HIS A 71 14.96 20.79 -6.74
CA HIS A 71 14.52 21.66 -5.64
C HIS A 71 15.12 21.27 -4.29
N GLY A 72 16.08 20.33 -4.29
CA GLY A 72 16.84 19.91 -3.13
C GLY A 72 16.02 19.05 -2.16
N GLN A 73 16.70 18.50 -1.14
CA GLN A 73 16.09 17.62 -0.13
C GLN A 73 15.93 18.29 1.25
N LYS A 74 15.80 19.62 1.28
CA LYS A 74 15.53 20.34 2.54
C LYS A 74 14.15 19.94 3.08
N PRO A 75 13.93 19.88 4.40
CA PRO A 75 12.61 19.58 4.96
C PRO A 75 11.52 20.47 4.36
N GLY A 76 10.44 19.87 3.88
CA GLY A 76 9.32 20.56 3.24
C GLY A 76 9.52 20.95 1.78
N SER A 77 10.70 20.73 1.19
CA SER A 77 10.90 20.86 -0.27
C SER A 77 10.10 19.82 -1.06
N PRO A 78 9.75 20.09 -2.33
CA PRO A 78 9.10 19.12 -3.21
C PRO A 78 9.81 17.76 -3.25
N ALA A 79 11.15 17.73 -3.38
CA ALA A 79 11.88 16.46 -3.43
C ALA A 79 11.85 15.70 -2.09
N SER A 80 11.95 16.42 -0.95
CA SER A 80 11.81 15.82 0.38
C SER A 80 10.44 15.19 0.57
N LEU A 81 9.37 15.89 0.16
CA LEU A 81 7.99 15.44 0.30
C LEU A 81 7.70 14.25 -0.63
N ALA A 82 8.12 14.31 -1.89
CA ALA A 82 8.01 13.18 -2.82
C ALA A 82 8.74 11.94 -2.26
N SER A 83 9.99 12.10 -1.80
CA SER A 83 10.73 10.99 -1.16
C SER A 83 10.02 10.44 0.08
N SER A 84 9.35 11.31 0.84
CA SER A 84 8.52 10.90 1.97
C SER A 84 7.32 10.06 1.52
N ALA A 85 6.64 10.44 0.44
CA ALA A 85 5.53 9.66 -0.12
C ALA A 85 5.98 8.23 -0.52
N LEU A 86 7.07 8.12 -1.28
CA LEU A 86 7.62 6.82 -1.70
C LEU A 86 8.02 5.96 -0.48
N ARG A 87 8.76 6.52 0.49
CA ARG A 87 9.15 5.78 1.70
C ARG A 87 7.94 5.30 2.51
N ARG A 88 6.85 6.07 2.54
CA ARG A 88 5.63 5.69 3.24
C ARG A 88 4.91 4.55 2.52
N LEU A 89 4.81 4.59 1.19
CA LEU A 89 4.32 3.44 0.42
C LEU A 89 5.17 2.20 0.67
N SER A 90 6.51 2.31 0.62
CA SER A 90 7.39 1.19 0.94
C SER A 90 7.15 0.64 2.34
N ARG A 91 6.92 1.49 3.35
CA ARG A 91 6.60 1.03 4.70
C ARG A 91 5.25 0.33 4.77
N ALA A 92 4.22 0.84 4.10
CA ALA A 92 2.92 0.19 4.03
C ALA A 92 3.01 -1.21 3.39
N LEU A 93 3.77 -1.35 2.31
CA LEU A 93 4.03 -2.66 1.68
C LEU A 93 4.78 -3.62 2.60
N LEU A 94 5.81 -3.13 3.31
CA LEU A 94 6.56 -3.95 4.28
C LEU A 94 5.65 -4.43 5.43
N LEU A 95 4.79 -3.54 5.96
CA LEU A 95 3.85 -3.88 7.02
C LEU A 95 2.80 -4.89 6.55
N SER A 96 2.33 -4.76 5.30
CA SER A 96 1.43 -5.74 4.69
C SER A 96 2.08 -7.12 4.55
N GLU A 97 3.34 -7.18 4.09
CA GLU A 97 4.06 -8.46 3.99
C GLU A 97 4.35 -9.07 5.37
N ARG A 98 4.63 -8.25 6.38
CA ARG A 98 4.74 -8.72 7.77
C ARG A 98 3.42 -9.28 8.25
N ALA A 99 2.32 -8.56 8.08
CA ALA A 99 1.01 -9.03 8.50
C ALA A 99 0.65 -10.37 7.82
N ARG A 100 0.92 -10.50 6.52
CA ARG A 100 0.73 -11.76 5.78
C ARG A 100 1.58 -12.91 6.33
N LYS A 101 2.77 -12.65 6.86
CA LYS A 101 3.60 -13.68 7.53
C LYS A 101 3.06 -14.00 8.92
N THR A 102 2.61 -12.98 9.66
CA THR A 102 2.04 -13.15 11.00
C THR A 102 0.75 -14.00 10.94
N THR A 103 -0.10 -13.81 9.93
CA THR A 103 -1.31 -14.66 9.73
C THR A 103 -1.00 -16.12 9.37
N LEU A 104 0.24 -16.46 8.97
CA LEU A 104 0.64 -17.85 8.71
C LEU A 104 1.18 -18.55 9.96
N GLY A 105 1.36 -17.83 11.06
CA GLY A 105 1.76 -18.37 12.35
C GLY A 105 0.60 -19.06 13.10
N PRO A 106 0.89 -19.79 14.19
CA PRO A 106 -0.16 -20.31 15.06
C PRO A 106 -1.00 -19.15 15.62
N PRO A 107 -2.34 -19.29 15.70
CA PRO A 107 -3.20 -18.23 16.23
C PRO A 107 -3.03 -18.13 17.75
N GLU A 108 -2.27 -17.12 18.18
CA GLU A 108 -2.08 -16.76 19.59
C GLU A 108 -2.70 -15.37 19.83
N THR A 109 -3.09 -15.04 21.06
CA THR A 109 -3.69 -13.73 21.38
C THR A 109 -2.78 -12.56 20.97
N GLU A 110 -1.46 -12.73 21.11
CA GLU A 110 -0.43 -11.75 20.72
C GLU A 110 -0.44 -11.46 19.20
N VAL A 111 -0.90 -12.41 18.37
CA VAL A 111 -1.01 -12.23 16.92
C VAL A 111 -2.09 -11.22 16.56
N GLY A 112 -3.21 -11.19 17.31
CA GLY A 112 -4.28 -10.21 17.09
C GLY A 112 -3.79 -8.78 17.32
N ASP A 113 -3.05 -8.57 18.41
CA ASP A 113 -2.39 -7.30 18.74
C ASP A 113 -1.41 -6.85 17.65
N GLU A 114 -0.51 -7.75 17.24
CA GLU A 114 0.48 -7.45 16.22
C GLU A 114 -0.18 -7.10 14.88
N LEU A 115 -1.17 -7.88 14.44
CA LEU A 115 -1.89 -7.62 13.19
C LEU A 115 -2.60 -6.28 13.20
N LEU A 116 -3.21 -5.93 14.32
CA LEU A 116 -3.90 -4.66 14.49
C LEU A 116 -2.94 -3.47 14.43
N GLU A 117 -1.78 -3.58 15.09
CA GLU A 117 -0.71 -2.58 15.01
C GLU A 117 -0.21 -2.43 13.56
N LEU A 118 0.08 -3.55 12.88
CA LEU A 118 0.56 -3.56 11.51
C LEU A 118 -0.42 -2.90 10.54
N VAL A 119 -1.72 -3.23 10.63
CA VAL A 119 -2.78 -2.60 9.82
C VAL A 119 -2.83 -1.09 10.10
N THR A 120 -2.87 -0.69 11.37
CA THR A 120 -2.94 0.72 11.76
C THR A 120 -1.79 1.52 11.18
N LEU A 121 -0.55 1.04 11.39
CA LEU A 121 0.65 1.72 10.93
C LEU A 121 0.70 1.82 9.40
N ALA A 122 0.21 0.81 8.69
CA ALA A 122 0.17 0.85 7.23
C ALA A 122 -0.80 1.90 6.71
N PHE A 123 -2.03 1.96 7.24
CA PHE A 123 -3.01 2.98 6.85
C PHE A 123 -2.56 4.40 7.24
N VAL A 124 -1.83 4.55 8.36
CA VAL A 124 -1.14 5.81 8.72
C VAL A 124 -0.08 6.18 7.68
N HIS A 125 0.68 5.21 7.19
CA HIS A 125 1.66 5.46 6.14
C HIS A 125 1.00 5.83 4.80
N LEU A 126 -0.06 5.13 4.40
CA LEU A 126 -0.82 5.43 3.18
C LEU A 126 -1.40 6.86 3.22
N MET A 127 -2.10 7.23 4.28
CA MET A 127 -2.59 8.61 4.46
C MET A 127 -1.45 9.64 4.40
N GLY A 128 -0.33 9.37 5.08
CA GLY A 128 0.80 10.28 5.05
C GLY A 128 1.49 10.37 3.68
N ALA A 129 1.35 9.37 2.80
CA ALA A 129 1.83 9.44 1.42
C ALA A 129 0.97 10.39 0.60
N PHE A 130 -0.35 10.30 0.75
CA PHE A 130 -1.32 11.23 0.18
C PHE A 130 -1.09 12.68 0.65
N ASP A 131 -0.93 12.90 1.95
CA ASP A 131 -0.65 14.21 2.52
C ASP A 131 0.65 14.82 1.99
N ALA A 132 1.68 13.99 1.79
CA ALA A 132 2.95 14.43 1.23
C ALA A 132 2.78 14.87 -0.23
N LEU A 133 2.04 14.11 -1.05
CA LEU A 133 1.75 14.51 -2.44
C LEU A 133 0.85 15.74 -2.52
N ALA A 134 -0.15 15.91 -1.64
CA ALA A 134 -0.97 17.12 -1.58
C ALA A 134 -0.09 18.37 -1.37
N GLN A 135 0.93 18.27 -0.51
CA GLN A 135 1.87 19.36 -0.28
C GLN A 135 2.79 19.62 -1.48
N VAL A 136 3.23 18.58 -2.19
CA VAL A 136 3.97 18.78 -3.45
C VAL A 136 3.07 19.46 -4.48
N THR A 137 1.84 19.00 -4.67
CA THR A 137 0.86 19.61 -5.59
C THR A 137 0.61 21.08 -5.22
N ALA A 138 0.42 21.39 -3.94
CA ALA A 138 0.28 22.78 -3.47
C ALA A 138 1.49 23.64 -3.85
N ALA A 139 2.71 23.12 -3.66
CA ALA A 139 3.95 23.81 -4.03
C ALA A 139 4.07 24.01 -5.55
N VAL A 140 3.77 22.97 -6.35
CA VAL A 140 3.82 22.99 -7.82
C VAL A 140 2.81 23.97 -8.42
N THR A 141 1.60 24.01 -7.85
CA THR A 141 0.50 24.85 -8.34
C THR A 141 0.53 26.27 -7.79
N GLY A 142 1.32 26.54 -6.75
CA GLY A 142 1.39 27.85 -6.10
C GLY A 142 0.22 28.15 -5.16
N VAL A 143 -0.50 27.12 -4.71
CA VAL A 143 -1.59 27.25 -3.72
C VAL A 143 -1.02 27.74 -2.39
N LYS A 144 -1.58 28.85 -1.87
CA LYS A 144 -1.06 29.55 -0.67
C LYS A 144 -1.65 29.06 0.66
N LEU A 145 -2.26 27.88 0.69
CA LEU A 145 -2.77 27.25 1.91
C LEU A 145 -1.60 26.79 2.79
N ARG A 146 -1.88 26.53 4.07
CA ARG A 146 -0.87 26.11 5.04
C ARG A 146 -1.42 25.03 5.97
N GLY A 147 -0.51 24.18 6.44
CA GLY A 147 -0.78 23.19 7.49
C GLY A 147 -1.97 22.28 7.13
N GLN A 148 -2.91 22.16 8.06
CA GLN A 148 -4.06 21.25 7.97
C GLN A 148 -5.08 21.61 6.87
N ALA A 149 -4.93 22.77 6.23
CA ALA A 149 -5.77 23.16 5.10
C ALA A 149 -5.35 22.50 3.77
N ILE A 150 -4.16 21.88 3.70
CA ILE A 150 -3.70 21.14 2.52
C ILE A 150 -3.98 19.65 2.73
N GLY A 151 -4.82 19.07 1.88
CA GLY A 151 -5.12 17.64 1.89
C GLY A 151 -6.23 17.28 0.90
N TRP A 152 -6.17 16.07 0.34
CA TRP A 152 -7.09 15.62 -0.71
C TRP A 152 -8.55 15.49 -0.26
N ASN A 153 -8.82 15.46 1.05
CA ASN A 153 -10.16 15.48 1.63
C ASN A 153 -10.58 16.87 2.16
N LYS A 154 -9.86 17.94 1.76
CA LYS A 154 -10.11 19.30 2.24
C LYS A 154 -10.75 20.14 1.13
N PRO A 155 -12.03 20.54 1.27
CA PRO A 155 -12.69 21.39 0.26
C PRO A 155 -11.91 22.69 -0.07
N PRO A 156 -11.31 23.42 0.89
CA PRO A 156 -10.49 24.59 0.55
C PRO A 156 -9.31 24.28 -0.38
N PHE A 157 -8.68 23.12 -0.20
CA PHE A 157 -7.57 22.68 -1.05
C PHE A 157 -8.07 22.31 -2.45
N LEU A 158 -9.10 21.46 -2.54
CA LEU A 158 -9.71 21.04 -3.80
C LEU A 158 -10.20 22.24 -4.63
N ASN A 159 -10.89 23.19 -3.99
CA ASN A 159 -11.33 24.43 -4.65
C ASN A 159 -10.17 25.28 -5.15
N SER A 160 -9.05 25.31 -4.42
CA SER A 160 -7.86 26.07 -4.81
C SER A 160 -7.14 25.43 -6.01
N ILE A 161 -7.11 24.10 -6.09
CA ILE A 161 -6.47 23.39 -7.22
C ILE A 161 -7.38 23.31 -8.45
N ALA A 162 -8.70 23.37 -8.31
CA ALA A 162 -9.65 23.27 -9.43
C ALA A 162 -9.38 24.31 -10.54
N GLY A 163 -8.96 25.53 -10.18
CA GLY A 163 -8.59 26.57 -11.16
C GLY A 163 -7.21 26.40 -11.80
N LEU A 164 -6.37 25.48 -11.29
CA LEU A 164 -4.96 25.35 -11.65
C LEU A 164 -4.61 23.99 -12.27
N ALA A 165 -5.32 22.95 -11.86
CA ALA A 165 -5.22 21.55 -12.28
C ALA A 165 -6.62 20.90 -12.13
N PRO A 166 -7.57 21.21 -13.03
CA PRO A 166 -8.97 20.80 -12.88
C PRO A 166 -9.16 19.29 -12.82
N GLU A 167 -8.50 18.53 -13.69
CA GLU A 167 -8.55 17.06 -13.71
C GLU A 167 -8.15 16.43 -12.36
N LEU A 168 -7.17 17.04 -11.68
CA LEU A 168 -6.71 16.57 -10.37
C LEU A 168 -7.71 16.91 -9.25
N ALA A 169 -8.45 18.01 -9.37
CA ALA A 169 -9.55 18.33 -8.46
C ALA A 169 -10.74 17.40 -8.69
N GLU A 170 -11.07 17.15 -9.95
CA GLU A 170 -12.13 16.25 -10.38
C GLU A 170 -11.87 14.81 -9.95
N LEU A 171 -10.60 14.37 -9.96
CA LEU A 171 -10.21 13.06 -9.43
C LEU A 171 -10.73 12.85 -8.00
N PHE A 172 -10.83 13.90 -7.18
CA PHE A 172 -11.31 13.88 -5.79
C PHE A 172 -12.66 14.59 -5.61
N ALA A 173 -13.44 14.77 -6.67
CA ALA A 173 -14.79 15.30 -6.53
C ALA A 173 -15.64 14.38 -5.63
N ASP A 174 -16.62 14.98 -4.96
CA ASP A 174 -17.50 14.28 -4.02
C ASP A 174 -18.14 13.05 -4.68
N GLY A 175 -18.03 11.90 -4.03
CA GLY A 175 -18.60 10.64 -4.50
C GLY A 175 -17.85 9.97 -5.65
N THR A 176 -16.69 10.47 -6.09
CA THR A 176 -15.79 9.73 -6.98
C THR A 176 -15.20 8.50 -6.29
N ILE A 177 -14.65 7.55 -7.06
CA ILE A 177 -14.00 6.36 -6.48
C ILE A 177 -12.82 6.77 -5.60
N SER A 178 -12.07 7.79 -5.99
CA SER A 178 -10.92 8.31 -5.23
C SER A 178 -11.31 8.90 -3.89
N ASP A 179 -12.36 9.72 -3.87
CA ASP A 179 -12.89 10.32 -2.65
C ASP A 179 -13.36 9.23 -1.68
N ARG A 180 -14.16 8.27 -2.16
CA ARG A 180 -14.62 7.14 -1.35
C ARG A 180 -13.49 6.26 -0.84
N SER A 181 -12.47 6.00 -1.67
CA SER A 181 -11.30 5.22 -1.26
C SER A 181 -10.50 5.93 -0.17
N LEU A 182 -10.31 7.24 -0.30
CA LEU A 182 -9.62 8.04 0.71
C LEU A 182 -10.43 8.14 2.01
N ASP A 183 -11.76 8.24 1.92
CA ASP A 183 -12.65 8.16 3.07
C ASP A 183 -12.54 6.80 3.76
N ALA A 184 -12.59 5.69 3.02
CA ALA A 184 -12.41 4.34 3.56
C ALA A 184 -11.07 4.20 4.30
N ILE A 185 -9.95 4.63 3.70
CA ILE A 185 -8.63 4.61 4.35
C ILE A 185 -8.63 5.46 5.63
N SER A 186 -9.22 6.65 5.58
CA SER A 186 -9.35 7.57 6.72
C SER A 186 -10.18 6.95 7.84
N ARG A 187 -11.32 6.32 7.52
CA ARG A 187 -12.20 5.66 8.48
C ARG A 187 -11.56 4.44 9.10
N VAL A 188 -10.93 3.55 8.33
CA VAL A 188 -10.18 2.41 8.87
C VAL A 188 -9.17 2.89 9.91
N ARG A 189 -8.34 3.89 9.55
CA ARG A 189 -7.36 4.49 10.46
C ARG A 189 -8.02 5.06 11.73
N ASN A 190 -9.09 5.83 11.57
CA ASN A 190 -9.74 6.51 12.69
C ASN A 190 -10.49 5.53 13.60
N THR A 191 -11.14 4.50 13.05
CA THR A 191 -11.84 3.47 13.80
C THR A 191 -10.85 2.69 14.65
N ILE A 192 -9.74 2.22 14.08
CA ILE A 192 -8.74 1.49 14.87
C ILE A 192 -8.15 2.36 15.98
N HIS A 193 -7.90 3.65 15.74
CA HIS A 193 -7.39 4.57 16.77
C HIS A 193 -8.40 4.87 17.88
N LYS A 194 -9.70 4.95 17.57
CA LYS A 194 -10.75 5.35 18.54
C LYS A 194 -11.34 4.15 19.29
N GLN A 195 -11.41 3.01 18.61
CA GLN A 195 -12.06 1.80 19.07
C GLN A 195 -11.19 0.62 18.64
N MET A 196 -10.07 0.48 19.33
CA MET A 196 -9.13 -0.61 19.10
C MET A 196 -9.90 -1.92 19.34
N PRO A 197 -10.00 -2.82 18.34
CA PRO A 197 -10.40 -4.20 18.55
C PRO A 197 -9.82 -4.75 19.85
N ASP A 198 -10.65 -5.37 20.69
CA ASP A 198 -10.12 -6.10 21.83
C ASP A 198 -9.34 -7.32 21.28
N PRO A 199 -8.01 -7.35 21.42
CA PRO A 199 -7.19 -8.44 20.89
C PRO A 199 -7.51 -9.76 21.59
N ALA A 200 -7.98 -9.70 22.85
CA ALA A 200 -8.43 -10.87 23.59
C ALA A 200 -9.69 -11.51 22.97
N GLN A 201 -10.40 -10.77 22.12
CA GLN A 201 -11.55 -11.28 21.39
C GLN A 201 -11.16 -11.83 20.01
N ALA A 202 -9.93 -11.66 19.53
CA ALA A 202 -9.51 -12.11 18.19
C ALA A 202 -9.94 -13.57 17.94
N GLY A 203 -10.83 -13.74 16.97
CA GLY A 203 -11.38 -15.05 16.59
C GLY A 203 -10.56 -15.67 15.48
N THR A 204 -10.50 -17.00 15.46
CA THR A 204 -10.00 -17.75 14.31
C THR A 204 -11.15 -18.16 13.40
N THR A 205 -10.97 -18.05 12.08
CA THR A 205 -11.82 -18.76 11.10
C THR A 205 -10.99 -19.76 10.37
N ARG A 206 -11.59 -20.86 9.95
CA ARG A 206 -10.92 -21.76 9.02
C ARG A 206 -11.20 -21.34 7.59
N ASP A 207 -10.17 -21.10 6.78
CA ASP A 207 -10.32 -20.87 5.34
C ASP A 207 -10.68 -22.18 4.59
N ASP A 208 -11.04 -22.07 3.31
CA ASP A 208 -11.38 -23.24 2.46
C ASP A 208 -10.19 -24.23 2.30
N GLY A 209 -8.96 -23.78 2.59
CA GLY A 209 -7.75 -24.58 2.60
C GLY A 209 -7.48 -25.28 3.93
N GLY A 210 -8.32 -25.06 4.95
CA GLY A 210 -8.18 -25.63 6.27
C GLY A 210 -7.23 -24.88 7.20
N ASN A 211 -6.75 -23.68 6.84
CA ASN A 211 -5.90 -22.84 7.67
C ASN A 211 -6.73 -21.95 8.59
N ASP A 212 -6.27 -21.76 9.82
CA ASP A 212 -6.86 -20.77 10.71
C ASP A 212 -6.38 -19.36 10.31
N ASP A 213 -7.32 -18.46 10.09
CA ASP A 213 -7.12 -17.05 9.76
C ASP A 213 -7.61 -16.19 10.92
N VAL A 214 -6.87 -15.13 11.22
CA VAL A 214 -7.14 -14.25 12.37
C VAL A 214 -8.04 -13.11 11.93
N LEU A 215 -9.15 -12.92 12.65
CA LEU A 215 -10.09 -11.83 12.42
C LEU A 215 -9.88 -10.69 13.41
N LEU A 216 -9.85 -9.47 12.90
CA LEU A 216 -9.99 -8.27 13.73
C LEU A 216 -11.47 -8.10 14.10
N ILE A 217 -11.76 -8.02 15.39
CA ILE A 217 -13.13 -7.90 15.92
C ILE A 217 -13.39 -6.48 16.44
N PHE A 218 -14.50 -5.93 16.01
CA PHE A 218 -14.85 -4.54 16.22
C PHE A 218 -16.23 -4.46 16.91
N GLU A 219 -16.31 -3.89 18.12
CA GLU A 219 -17.53 -3.81 18.96
C GLU A 219 -18.53 -2.74 18.51
N ARG A 220 -19.84 -3.04 18.58
CA ARG A 220 -20.95 -2.18 18.12
C ARG A 220 -20.81 -0.69 18.49
N GLY A 221 -20.92 0.19 17.50
CA GLY A 221 -21.08 1.64 17.70
C GLY A 221 -20.39 2.54 16.67
N ALA A 222 -19.29 2.11 16.06
CA ALA A 222 -18.61 2.87 14.99
C ALA A 222 -18.53 2.15 13.63
N HIS A 223 -19.12 0.96 13.51
CA HIS A 223 -18.94 0.14 12.30
C HIS A 223 -19.88 0.49 11.18
N ASP A 224 -21.04 1.10 11.42
CA ASP A 224 -21.93 1.45 10.30
C ASP A 224 -21.27 2.50 9.40
N GLU A 225 -20.65 3.53 9.99
CA GLU A 225 -19.86 4.52 9.25
C GLU A 225 -18.66 3.91 8.51
N LEU A 226 -17.95 2.97 9.14
CA LEU A 226 -16.83 2.28 8.51
C LEU A 226 -17.32 1.40 7.36
N LEU A 227 -18.37 0.60 7.58
CA LEU A 227 -18.97 -0.29 6.61
C LEU A 227 -19.51 0.48 5.41
N ASP A 228 -20.18 1.61 5.64
CA ASP A 228 -20.68 2.48 4.58
C ASP A 228 -19.52 2.99 3.71
N ALA A 229 -18.40 3.40 4.31
CA ALA A 229 -17.23 3.82 3.54
C ALA A 229 -16.54 2.67 2.80
N LEU A 230 -16.45 1.48 3.42
CA LEU A 230 -15.91 0.28 2.77
C LEU A 230 -16.78 -0.14 1.59
N ASP A 231 -18.10 -0.10 1.72
CA ASP A 231 -19.03 -0.43 0.65
C ASP A 231 -18.99 0.63 -0.46
N ALA A 232 -18.97 1.91 -0.09
CA ALA A 232 -18.85 3.02 -1.02
C ALA A 232 -17.56 2.90 -1.87
N ALA A 233 -16.45 2.51 -1.27
CA ALA A 233 -15.18 2.25 -1.96
C ALA A 233 -15.16 0.92 -2.74
N GLY A 234 -16.22 0.11 -2.66
CA GLY A 234 -16.30 -1.21 -3.31
C GLY A 234 -15.40 -2.27 -2.65
N TRP A 235 -14.91 -2.01 -1.44
CA TRP A 235 -14.09 -2.96 -0.67
C TRP A 235 -14.95 -4.06 -0.08
N SER A 236 -16.26 -3.80 0.07
CA SER A 236 -17.21 -4.80 0.50
C SER A 236 -17.03 -6.10 -0.31
N LYS A 237 -16.99 -6.10 -1.63
CA LYS A 237 -16.87 -7.38 -2.38
C LYS A 237 -15.65 -8.27 -2.05
N PHE A 238 -14.54 -7.70 -1.60
CA PHE A 238 -13.30 -8.42 -1.29
C PHE A 238 -13.14 -8.75 0.19
N VAL A 239 -13.74 -7.92 1.04
CA VAL A 239 -13.91 -8.24 2.45
C VAL A 239 -15.16 -9.15 2.61
N PHE A 240 -15.90 -9.44 1.52
CA PHE A 240 -17.22 -10.10 1.52
C PHE A 240 -17.45 -11.26 0.48
N GLU A 241 -16.54 -12.25 0.35
CA GLU A 241 -16.75 -13.55 -0.33
C GLU A 241 -17.05 -14.73 0.64
N PRO A 242 -18.27 -15.34 0.63
CA PRO A 242 -18.67 -16.39 1.57
C PRO A 242 -18.02 -17.75 1.28
N SER A 243 -17.28 -18.29 2.24
CA SER A 243 -16.76 -19.67 2.21
C SER A 243 -17.89 -20.69 2.41
N ARG A 244 -17.85 -21.80 1.68
CA ARG A 244 -18.99 -22.70 1.41
C ARG A 244 -19.40 -23.67 2.53
N HIS A 245 -19.08 -23.44 3.81
CA HIS A 245 -19.36 -24.44 4.86
C HIS A 245 -19.92 -23.87 6.19
N PRO A 246 -21.26 -23.83 6.36
CA PRO A 246 -21.90 -23.23 7.54
C PRO A 246 -22.54 -24.27 8.48
N GLU A 247 -21.83 -25.32 8.91
CA GLU A 247 -22.43 -26.31 9.82
C GLU A 247 -22.14 -26.11 11.33
N SER A 248 -21.17 -25.26 11.71
CA SER A 248 -20.77 -25.09 13.12
C SER A 248 -21.13 -23.74 13.79
N LEU A 249 -22.05 -22.95 13.23
CA LEU A 249 -22.42 -21.60 13.75
C LEU A 249 -23.94 -21.39 13.89
N ARG A 250 -24.67 -22.42 14.34
CA ARG A 250 -26.15 -22.52 14.26
C ARG A 250 -26.94 -21.81 15.37
N GLU A 251 -26.81 -20.49 15.59
CA GLU A 251 -27.89 -19.77 16.30
C GLU A 251 -27.96 -18.23 16.19
N ALA A 252 -26.98 -17.55 15.58
CA ALA A 252 -27.13 -16.12 15.29
C ALA A 252 -27.63 -15.93 13.85
N ARG A 253 -28.60 -15.03 13.63
CA ARG A 253 -29.00 -14.51 12.31
C ARG A 253 -27.80 -13.79 11.67
N ARG A 254 -26.84 -14.56 11.16
CA ARG A 254 -25.61 -14.09 10.53
C ARG A 254 -25.85 -13.95 9.04
N VAL A 255 -25.69 -12.74 8.54
CA VAL A 255 -25.53 -12.50 7.11
C VAL A 255 -24.02 -12.58 6.87
N GLU A 256 -23.56 -13.78 6.49
CA GLU A 256 -22.19 -13.98 6.07
C GLU A 256 -22.07 -13.49 4.63
N ILE A 257 -21.43 -12.33 4.47
CA ILE A 257 -21.13 -11.77 3.17
C ILE A 257 -19.60 -11.57 3.28
N GLY A 258 -18.84 -12.46 2.65
CA GLY A 258 -17.76 -13.16 3.36
C GLY A 258 -16.32 -12.66 3.55
N GLY A 259 -15.77 -13.07 4.68
CA GLY A 259 -14.57 -12.46 5.24
C GLY A 259 -14.92 -11.34 6.22
N VAL A 260 -16.12 -10.77 6.10
CA VAL A 260 -16.84 -10.10 7.19
C VAL A 260 -17.93 -11.00 7.72
N ILE A 261 -17.75 -11.44 8.95
CA ILE A 261 -18.89 -11.91 9.74
C ILE A 261 -19.47 -10.64 10.36
N ARG A 262 -20.71 -10.28 10.02
CA ARG A 262 -21.45 -9.27 10.77
C ARG A 262 -22.41 -10.00 11.69
N THR A 263 -22.27 -9.76 12.98
CA THR A 263 -23.33 -10.07 13.94
C THR A 263 -24.04 -8.77 14.32
N GLU A 264 -25.08 -8.85 15.15
CA GLU A 264 -25.72 -7.64 15.69
C GLU A 264 -24.73 -6.77 16.47
N ASP A 265 -23.66 -7.37 17.01
CA ASP A 265 -22.77 -6.73 17.97
C ASP A 265 -21.31 -6.61 17.53
N PHE A 266 -20.90 -7.35 16.49
CA PHE A 266 -19.51 -7.44 16.07
C PHE A 266 -19.33 -7.34 14.56
N LEU A 267 -18.29 -6.61 14.17
CA LEU A 267 -17.73 -6.61 12.82
C LEU A 267 -16.42 -7.40 12.85
N PHE A 268 -16.29 -8.39 11.97
CA PHE A 268 -15.06 -9.16 11.83
C PHE A 268 -14.39 -8.80 10.50
N MET A 269 -13.07 -8.61 10.45
CA MET A 269 -12.37 -8.32 9.20
C MET A 269 -11.05 -9.07 9.11
N ARG A 270 -10.75 -9.62 7.93
CA ARG A 270 -9.44 -10.19 7.60
C ARG A 270 -8.43 -9.07 7.31
N PRO A 271 -7.32 -8.94 8.07
CA PRO A 271 -6.29 -7.94 7.81
C PRO A 271 -5.77 -7.96 6.37
N SER A 272 -5.55 -9.17 5.83
CA SER A 272 -5.05 -9.40 4.47
C SER A 272 -5.92 -8.73 3.40
N ASN A 273 -7.26 -8.81 3.54
CA ASN A 273 -8.20 -8.20 2.62
C ASN A 273 -8.20 -6.67 2.73
N LEU A 274 -8.14 -6.13 3.96
CA LEU A 274 -8.00 -4.69 4.18
C LEU A 274 -6.71 -4.14 3.55
N PHE A 275 -5.59 -4.86 3.70
CA PHE A 275 -4.34 -4.50 3.05
C PHE A 275 -4.46 -4.54 1.54
N ALA A 276 -5.00 -5.61 0.97
CA ALA A 276 -5.12 -5.77 -0.49
C ALA A 276 -5.94 -4.64 -1.10
N CYS A 277 -7.12 -4.35 -0.55
CA CYS A 277 -7.97 -3.25 -1.02
C CYS A 277 -7.31 -1.88 -0.81
N GLY A 278 -6.81 -1.61 0.39
CA GLY A 278 -6.18 -0.33 0.72
C GLY A 278 -4.94 -0.04 -0.12
N LEU A 279 -4.10 -1.04 -0.36
CA LEU A 279 -2.90 -0.91 -1.20
C LEU A 279 -3.26 -0.77 -2.67
N ARG A 280 -4.21 -1.55 -3.19
CA ARG A 280 -4.67 -1.45 -4.59
C ARG A 280 -5.12 -0.04 -4.90
N ASP A 281 -6.07 0.46 -4.14
CA ASP A 281 -6.65 1.77 -4.40
C ASP A 281 -5.60 2.86 -4.15
N SER A 282 -4.77 2.72 -3.10
CA SER A 282 -3.70 3.68 -2.85
C SER A 282 -2.67 3.76 -3.96
N VAL A 283 -2.22 2.63 -4.50
CA VAL A 283 -1.24 2.60 -5.59
C VAL A 283 -1.82 3.23 -6.85
N SER A 284 -3.05 2.88 -7.22
CA SER A 284 -3.74 3.50 -8.36
C SER A 284 -3.90 5.01 -8.17
N LEU A 285 -4.33 5.45 -6.99
CA LEU A 285 -4.53 6.86 -6.67
C LEU A 285 -3.22 7.65 -6.64
N LEU A 286 -2.16 7.10 -6.05
CA LEU A 286 -0.84 7.75 -6.04
C LEU A 286 -0.31 7.94 -7.47
N ASN A 287 -0.49 6.97 -8.36
CA ASN A 287 -0.15 7.11 -9.78
C ASN A 287 -0.99 8.20 -10.46
N ALA A 288 -2.30 8.21 -10.25
CA ALA A 288 -3.18 9.23 -10.82
C ALA A 288 -2.78 10.65 -10.34
N ILE A 289 -2.55 10.83 -9.04
CA ILE A 289 -2.06 12.10 -8.47
C ILE A 289 -0.75 12.51 -9.13
N MET A 290 0.22 11.60 -9.22
CA MET A 290 1.52 11.92 -9.81
C MET A 290 1.37 12.30 -11.27
N SER A 291 0.63 11.50 -12.06
CA SER A 291 0.30 11.76 -13.48
C SER A 291 -0.27 13.16 -13.69
N LEU A 292 -1.34 13.49 -12.96
CA LEU A 292 -2.10 14.73 -13.12
C LEU A 292 -1.46 15.95 -12.44
N THR A 293 -0.44 15.77 -11.59
CA THR A 293 0.28 16.91 -11.01
C THR A 293 1.18 17.55 -12.07
N PRO A 294 1.04 18.86 -12.37
CA PRO A 294 1.78 19.54 -13.43
C PRO A 294 3.20 19.91 -13.00
N VAL A 295 4.00 18.91 -12.63
CA VAL A 295 5.37 19.08 -12.10
C VAL A 295 6.32 19.81 -13.05
N GLU A 296 5.98 19.90 -14.33
CA GLU A 296 6.70 20.66 -15.35
C GLU A 296 6.76 22.16 -15.01
N ARG A 297 5.80 22.66 -14.21
CA ARG A 297 5.82 24.04 -13.68
C ARG A 297 7.01 24.31 -12.74
N LEU A 298 7.65 23.27 -12.21
CA LEU A 298 8.86 23.39 -11.39
C LEU A 298 10.14 23.61 -12.21
N GLY A 299 10.07 23.53 -13.55
CA GLY A 299 11.20 23.74 -14.45
C GLY A 299 11.56 22.49 -15.26
N LYS A 300 12.69 22.57 -15.97
CA LYS A 300 13.16 21.47 -16.82
C LYS A 300 13.45 20.22 -15.99
N PRO A 301 13.11 19.02 -16.50
CA PRO A 301 13.45 17.78 -15.80
C PRO A 301 14.97 17.66 -15.76
N THR A 302 15.49 17.12 -14.66
CA THR A 302 16.86 16.62 -14.65
C THR A 302 16.88 15.32 -15.43
N GLU A 303 17.89 15.13 -16.28
CA GLU A 303 18.19 13.82 -16.83
C GLU A 303 18.42 12.85 -15.67
N LEU A 304 17.42 12.00 -15.41
CA LEU A 304 17.60 10.92 -14.46
C LEU A 304 18.62 9.95 -15.05
N LEU A 305 19.35 9.28 -14.16
CA LEU A 305 20.11 8.11 -14.55
C LEU A 305 19.17 7.21 -15.37
N ASP A 306 19.67 6.74 -16.52
CA ASP A 306 19.03 5.70 -17.32
C ASP A 306 18.36 4.69 -16.37
N PRO A 307 17.08 4.33 -16.57
CA PRO A 307 16.41 3.35 -15.71
C PRO A 307 17.25 2.08 -15.45
N ALA A 308 18.08 1.65 -16.41
CA ALA A 308 19.03 0.55 -16.26
C ALA A 308 20.22 0.85 -15.32
N ASN A 309 20.55 2.12 -15.14
CA ASN A 309 21.57 2.66 -14.23
C ASN A 309 20.99 3.29 -12.95
N SER A 310 19.69 3.19 -12.71
CA SER A 310 19.08 3.61 -11.45
C SER A 310 19.52 2.69 -10.29
N PHE A 311 19.28 3.12 -9.05
CA PHE A 311 19.59 2.30 -7.88
C PHE A 311 18.78 0.97 -7.88
N TYR A 312 17.61 0.97 -8.52
CA TYR A 312 16.73 -0.18 -8.68
C TYR A 312 16.31 -0.33 -10.14
N PRO A 313 17.05 -1.08 -10.97
CA PRO A 313 16.73 -1.24 -12.38
C PRO A 313 15.38 -1.93 -12.56
N LEU A 314 14.75 -1.72 -13.73
CA LEU A 314 13.41 -2.23 -14.02
C LEU A 314 13.29 -3.76 -13.83
N SER A 315 14.35 -4.51 -14.11
CA SER A 315 14.42 -5.95 -13.87
C SER A 315 14.27 -6.30 -12.38
N LEU A 316 14.94 -5.56 -11.49
CA LEU A 316 14.83 -5.72 -10.04
C LEU A 316 13.45 -5.29 -9.53
N GLN A 317 12.89 -4.20 -10.07
CA GLN A 317 11.55 -3.73 -9.72
C GLN A 317 10.49 -4.79 -10.04
N ARG A 318 10.51 -5.35 -11.27
CA ARG A 318 9.60 -6.43 -11.69
C ARG A 318 9.75 -7.67 -10.81
N TYR A 319 10.99 -8.12 -10.61
CA TYR A 319 11.26 -9.24 -9.70
C TYR A 319 10.70 -8.97 -8.30
N ALA A 320 10.85 -7.76 -7.78
CA ALA A 320 10.38 -7.41 -6.44
C ALA A 320 8.85 -7.43 -6.34
N VAL A 321 8.15 -6.91 -7.36
CA VAL A 321 6.68 -7.00 -7.47
C VAL A 321 6.23 -8.47 -7.47
N ASP A 322 6.87 -9.33 -8.27
CA ASP A 322 6.52 -10.75 -8.35
C ASP A 322 6.86 -11.50 -7.05
N LYS A 323 8.04 -11.26 -6.48
CA LYS A 323 8.50 -11.89 -5.23
C LYS A 323 7.55 -11.60 -4.07
N LEU A 324 7.04 -10.37 -3.99
CA LEU A 324 6.09 -9.95 -2.96
C LEU A 324 4.63 -10.27 -3.33
N ARG A 325 4.40 -10.98 -4.46
CA ARG A 325 3.06 -11.33 -4.97
C ARG A 325 2.15 -10.11 -5.20
N LEU A 326 2.75 -8.98 -5.57
CA LEU A 326 2.08 -7.69 -5.79
C LEU A 326 1.65 -7.50 -7.26
N THR A 327 1.76 -8.53 -8.11
CA THR A 327 1.39 -8.47 -9.52
C THR A 327 -0.08 -8.05 -9.70
N HIS A 328 -0.97 -8.43 -8.78
CA HIS A 328 -2.36 -7.99 -8.79
C HIS A 328 -2.48 -6.47 -8.67
N LEU A 329 -1.65 -5.80 -7.86
CA LEU A 329 -1.62 -4.33 -7.76
C LEU A 329 -1.09 -3.68 -9.05
N ALA A 330 -0.14 -4.33 -9.73
CA ALA A 330 0.42 -3.83 -10.98
C ALA A 330 -0.56 -3.97 -12.17
N ASN A 331 -1.38 -5.03 -12.19
CA ASN A 331 -2.36 -5.25 -13.26
C ASN A 331 -3.47 -4.20 -13.29
N HIS A 332 -3.72 -3.52 -12.16
CA HIS A 332 -4.67 -2.41 -12.08
C HIS A 332 -4.09 -1.07 -12.55
N LEU A 333 -2.84 -1.05 -13.01
CA LEU A 333 -2.20 0.11 -13.63
C LEU A 333 -2.52 0.23 -15.13
N GLU A 334 -3.60 -0.40 -15.61
CA GLU A 334 -4.17 -0.07 -16.92
C GLU A 334 -4.38 1.45 -17.03
N PRO A 335 -4.15 2.05 -18.21
CA PRO A 335 -4.37 3.48 -18.37
C PRO A 335 -5.77 3.82 -17.88
N LEU A 336 -5.86 4.86 -17.02
CA LEU A 336 -7.16 5.43 -16.63
C LEU A 336 -8.02 5.53 -17.90
N PRO A 337 -9.30 5.10 -17.86
CA PRO A 337 -10.15 5.15 -19.04
C PRO A 337 -10.03 6.55 -19.63
N ASP A 338 -9.76 6.63 -20.94
CA ASP A 338 -9.74 7.91 -21.62
C ASP A 338 -10.98 8.68 -21.18
N ILE A 339 -10.79 9.89 -20.67
CA ILE A 339 -11.88 10.84 -20.49
C ILE A 339 -12.26 11.30 -21.91
N GLU A 340 -12.77 10.37 -22.72
CA GLU A 340 -13.41 10.66 -23.98
C GLU A 340 -14.78 11.28 -23.65
N GLY A 341 -14.81 12.60 -23.63
CA GLY A 341 -16.05 13.36 -23.76
C GLY A 341 -16.30 14.43 -22.69
N THR A 342 -15.53 15.52 -22.73
CA THR A 342 -16.06 16.89 -22.49
C THR A 342 -15.45 17.88 -23.44
#